data_AF-A0A416I118-F1
#
_entry.id   AF-A0A416I118-F1
#
_cell.length_a   1.000
_cell.length_b   1.000
_cell.length_c   1.000
_cell.angle_alpha   90.00
_cell.angle_beta   90.00
_cell.angle_gamma   90.00
#
_symmetry.space_group_name_H-M   'P 1'
#
loop_
_entity.id
_entity.type
_entity.pdbx_description
1 polymer ?
#
loop_
_entity_poly.entity_id
_entity_poly.type
_entity_poly.pdbx_seq_one_letter_code
_entity_poly.pdbx_strand_id
1 'polypeptide(L)'
;MRDLSRKDNFYIRLTVISSFIIIITINIISAINNYGMEGDEVFSYISSTSLGGFKGICYLDDQTWYGNEYFSNALVTTGTERFNYKMVVENQSMDTHPPFYYLLLNLITSFFPGQFSRWFGIVLNIALMLLVWTALFLLFQHFLNHRYLSIIFSTIFCCSRFSVNMVLFIRMYVLLMALCLFQSWYHLKLFEKMSKTEIFSLHKYWKNYLILIIISILGAWSHYYFIIYQCLISSLFILALIHQRKIHNAFSYIGSLIVSALLYIIIYPAALNHIFLNTEEGMLSTNFSKEVLCLMKFFLCLSNMINRSLKAF
;
A
#
# COMPACT_ATOMS: atom_id res chain seq x y z
N MET A 1 12.81 22.21 32.33
CA MET A 1 11.83 21.33 31.63
C MET A 1 11.71 21.63 30.12
N ARG A 2 11.54 22.89 29.66
CA ARG A 2 11.52 23.19 28.21
C ARG A 2 12.81 22.83 27.46
N ASP A 3 13.98 23.08 28.06
CA ASP A 3 15.26 22.73 27.40
C ASP A 3 15.54 21.23 27.34
N LEU A 4 15.09 20.47 28.34
CA LEU A 4 15.17 19.00 28.33
C LEU A 4 14.24 18.42 27.24
N SER A 5 12.99 18.90 27.15
CA SER A 5 12.07 18.52 26.06
C SER A 5 12.58 18.91 24.67
N ARG A 6 13.27 20.05 24.54
CA ARG A 6 13.88 20.48 23.28
C ARG A 6 15.07 19.62 22.88
N LYS A 7 15.93 19.25 23.83
CA LYS A 7 17.04 18.30 23.61
C LYS A 7 16.52 16.92 23.23
N ASP A 8 15.53 16.38 23.94
CA ASP A 8 14.92 15.08 23.61
C ASP A 8 14.32 15.07 22.21
N ASN A 9 13.63 16.14 21.80
CA ASN A 9 13.09 16.27 20.45
C ASN A 9 14.18 16.42 19.37
N PHE A 10 15.36 16.92 19.72
CA PHE A 10 16.51 16.96 18.81
C PHE A 10 17.09 15.56 18.61
N TYR A 11 17.34 14.82 19.69
CA TYR A 11 17.85 13.44 19.62
C TYR A 11 16.90 12.52 18.86
N ILE A 12 15.59 12.62 19.09
CA ILE A 12 14.60 11.84 18.33
C ILE A 12 14.69 12.11 16.83
N ARG A 13 14.76 13.39 16.41
CA ARG A 13 14.89 13.73 14.99
C ARG A 13 16.18 13.15 14.40
N LEU A 14 17.28 13.25 15.13
CA LEU A 14 18.55 12.68 14.72
C LEU A 14 18.43 11.15 14.57
N THR A 15 17.80 10.45 15.51
CA THR A 15 17.57 9.00 15.41
C THR A 15 16.74 8.63 14.19
N VAL A 16 15.67 9.38 13.89
CA VAL A 16 14.86 9.15 12.68
C VAL A 16 15.67 9.32 11.40
N ILE A 17 16.49 10.37 11.32
CA ILE A 17 17.36 10.61 10.16
C ILE A 17 18.38 9.46 10.02
N SER A 18 19.03 9.06 11.11
CA SER A 18 19.94 7.92 11.11
C SER A 18 19.26 6.63 10.66
N SER A 19 18.04 6.35 11.13
CA SER A 19 17.23 5.21 10.70
C SER A 19 16.98 5.23 9.19
N PHE A 20 16.64 6.38 8.61
CA PHE A 20 16.43 6.51 7.16
C PHE A 20 17.71 6.27 6.37
N ILE A 21 18.84 6.85 6.81
CA ILE A 21 20.13 6.63 6.17
C ILE A 21 20.48 5.14 6.19
N ILE A 22 20.27 4.45 7.31
CA ILE A 22 20.52 3.01 7.43
C ILE A 22 19.65 2.21 6.45
N ILE A 23 18.33 2.49 6.39
CA ILE A 23 17.41 1.80 5.49
C ILE A 23 17.82 2.01 4.03
N ILE A 24 18.13 3.24 3.63
CA ILE A 24 18.57 3.57 2.27
C ILE A 24 19.87 2.84 1.94
N THR A 25 20.85 2.90 2.84
CA THR A 25 22.17 2.29 2.64
C THR A 25 22.07 0.77 2.47
N ILE A 26 21.32 0.08 3.33
CA ILE A 26 21.14 -1.37 3.26
C ILE A 26 20.47 -1.77 1.93
N ASN A 27 19.44 -1.04 1.50
CA ASN A 27 18.76 -1.33 0.24
C ASN A 27 19.65 -1.05 -0.97
N ILE A 28 20.46 0.02 -0.96
CA ILE A 28 21.42 0.32 -2.04
C ILE A 28 22.50 -0.78 -2.12
N ILE A 29 23.10 -1.17 -1.00
CA ILE A 29 24.11 -2.24 -0.97
C ILE A 29 23.50 -3.54 -1.48
N SER A 30 22.29 -3.87 -1.04
CA SER A 30 21.58 -5.08 -1.48
C SER A 30 21.23 -5.03 -2.96
N ALA A 31 20.84 -3.87 -3.48
CA ALA A 31 20.58 -3.67 -4.89
C ALA A 31 21.84 -3.88 -5.73
N ILE A 32 22.98 -3.29 -5.35
CA ILE A 32 24.26 -3.47 -6.05
C ILE A 32 24.66 -4.95 -6.12
N ASN A 33 24.47 -5.69 -5.02
CA ASN A 33 24.82 -7.11 -4.95
C ASN A 33 23.83 -8.04 -5.66
N ASN A 34 22.59 -7.60 -5.91
CA ASN A 34 21.62 -8.38 -6.67
C ASN A 34 21.89 -8.18 -8.17
N TYR A 35 22.21 -9.28 -8.88
CA TYR A 35 22.46 -9.25 -10.32
C TYR A 35 21.23 -9.76 -11.08
N GLY A 36 20.62 -8.86 -11.86
CA GLY A 36 19.47 -9.17 -12.71
C GLY A 36 18.17 -8.48 -12.28
N MET A 37 17.15 -8.67 -13.10
CA MET A 37 15.74 -8.42 -12.81
C MET A 37 15.01 -9.74 -13.10
N GLU A 38 14.03 -10.09 -12.29
CA GLU A 38 13.13 -11.18 -12.65
C GLU A 38 12.17 -10.70 -13.76
N GLY A 39 11.51 -11.63 -14.45
CA GLY A 39 10.60 -11.28 -15.56
C GLY A 39 9.45 -10.37 -15.10
N ASP A 40 9.15 -10.45 -13.82
CA ASP A 40 8.08 -9.74 -13.18
C ASP A 40 8.33 -8.22 -13.08
N GLU A 41 9.56 -7.81 -12.81
CA GLU A 41 10.01 -6.42 -12.85
C GLU A 41 10.05 -5.89 -14.28
N VAL A 42 10.43 -6.72 -15.24
CA VAL A 42 10.40 -6.38 -16.67
C VAL A 42 8.96 -6.03 -17.08
N PHE A 43 7.97 -6.83 -16.66
CA PHE A 43 6.57 -6.53 -16.92
C PHE A 43 6.10 -5.24 -16.24
N SER A 44 6.62 -4.92 -15.05
CA SER A 44 6.34 -3.62 -14.42
C SER A 44 6.80 -2.45 -15.29
N TYR A 45 7.96 -2.54 -15.92
CA TYR A 45 8.41 -1.54 -16.88
C TYR A 45 7.52 -1.52 -18.11
N ILE A 46 7.35 -2.64 -18.82
CA ILE A 46 6.55 -2.72 -20.05
C ILE A 46 5.15 -2.12 -19.86
N SER A 47 4.46 -2.48 -18.78
CA SER A 47 3.13 -1.96 -18.44
C SER A 47 3.12 -0.45 -18.16
N SER A 48 4.23 0.10 -17.71
CA SER A 48 4.39 1.53 -17.39
C SER A 48 4.94 2.35 -18.55
N THR A 49 5.69 1.75 -19.49
CA THR A 49 6.51 2.49 -20.46
C THR A 49 6.09 2.28 -21.90
N SER A 50 5.44 1.17 -22.25
CA SER A 50 5.16 0.81 -23.64
C SER A 50 3.68 0.91 -24.00
N LEU A 51 3.37 1.47 -25.16
CA LEU A 51 2.02 1.44 -25.73
C LEU A 51 1.58 -0.01 -26.01
N GLY A 52 0.42 -0.41 -25.48
CA GLY A 52 -0.09 -1.78 -25.60
C GLY A 52 0.34 -2.71 -24.46
N GLY A 53 1.30 -2.27 -23.63
CA GLY A 53 1.75 -2.98 -22.44
C GLY A 53 2.21 -4.40 -22.73
N PHE A 54 2.03 -5.30 -21.76
CA PHE A 54 2.41 -6.71 -21.90
C PHE A 54 1.76 -7.38 -23.13
N LYS A 55 0.47 -7.12 -23.40
CA LYS A 55 -0.22 -7.74 -24.54
C LYS A 55 0.38 -7.32 -25.88
N GLY A 56 0.69 -6.03 -26.05
CA GLY A 56 1.30 -5.54 -27.29
C GLY A 56 2.71 -6.06 -27.52
N ILE A 57 3.48 -6.26 -26.45
CA ILE A 57 4.90 -6.65 -26.56
C ILE A 57 5.11 -8.16 -26.58
N CYS A 58 4.27 -8.94 -25.89
CA CYS A 58 4.50 -10.37 -25.69
C CYS A 58 3.63 -11.27 -26.59
N TYR A 59 2.63 -10.73 -27.29
CA TYR A 59 1.84 -11.48 -28.28
C TYR A 59 2.45 -11.22 -29.66
N LEU A 60 3.51 -11.98 -29.94
CA LEU A 60 4.31 -11.85 -31.15
C LEU A 60 3.64 -12.57 -32.34
N ASP A 61 3.84 -12.04 -33.54
CA ASP A 61 3.34 -12.67 -34.76
C ASP A 61 4.16 -13.91 -35.10
N ASP A 62 3.49 -14.98 -35.50
CA ASP A 62 4.15 -16.22 -35.92
C ASP A 62 5.12 -15.97 -37.09
N GLN A 63 6.28 -16.61 -37.04
CA GLN A 63 7.33 -16.54 -38.07
C GLN A 63 7.97 -15.16 -38.31
N THR A 64 7.80 -14.22 -37.37
CA THR A 64 8.47 -12.91 -37.44
C THR A 64 9.67 -12.86 -36.49
N TRP A 65 10.79 -12.30 -36.95
CA TRP A 65 11.98 -12.10 -36.14
C TRP A 65 11.98 -10.70 -35.52
N TYR A 66 11.95 -10.63 -34.20
CA TYR A 66 12.04 -9.38 -33.45
C TYR A 66 13.48 -9.14 -32.99
N GLY A 67 14.03 -7.98 -33.36
CA GLY A 67 15.35 -7.55 -32.93
C GLY A 67 15.40 -7.14 -31.45
N ASN A 68 16.62 -6.97 -30.94
CA ASN A 68 16.88 -6.45 -29.59
C ASN A 68 16.23 -5.06 -29.35
N GLU A 69 16.17 -4.22 -30.38
CA GLU A 69 15.55 -2.89 -30.33
C GLU A 69 14.06 -2.98 -29.97
N TYR A 70 13.34 -3.99 -30.45
CA TYR A 70 11.91 -4.16 -30.15
C TYR A 70 11.67 -4.28 -28.63
N PHE A 71 12.41 -5.18 -27.97
CA PHE A 71 12.27 -5.41 -26.53
C PHE A 71 12.88 -4.29 -25.68
N SER A 72 14.01 -3.71 -26.11
CA SER A 72 14.64 -2.62 -25.36
C SER A 72 13.82 -1.33 -25.43
N ASN A 73 13.18 -1.03 -26.57
CA ASN A 73 12.27 0.10 -26.71
C ASN A 73 11.05 -0.03 -25.80
N ALA A 74 10.56 -1.25 -25.55
CA ALA A 74 9.45 -1.49 -24.64
C ALA A 74 9.76 -1.13 -23.17
N LEU A 75 11.04 -1.04 -22.79
CA LEU A 75 11.48 -0.74 -21.41
C LEU A 75 11.77 0.74 -21.17
N VAL A 76 11.77 1.55 -22.22
CA VAL A 76 12.07 2.98 -22.15
C VAL A 76 10.81 3.79 -22.43
N THR A 77 10.70 4.95 -21.80
CA THR A 77 9.62 5.88 -22.10
C THR A 77 10.12 6.91 -23.09
N THR A 78 9.46 7.02 -24.25
CA THR A 78 9.86 7.97 -25.30
C THR A 78 8.68 8.77 -25.82
N GLY A 79 8.94 9.98 -26.36
CA GLY A 79 7.94 10.79 -27.05
C GLY A 79 6.57 10.85 -26.36
N THR A 80 5.59 10.17 -26.96
CA THR A 80 4.17 10.11 -26.58
C THR A 80 3.84 9.22 -25.38
N GLU A 81 4.78 8.39 -24.92
CA GLU A 81 4.60 7.50 -23.75
C GLU A 81 4.87 8.26 -22.43
N ARG A 82 5.52 9.43 -22.52
CA ARG A 82 5.90 10.25 -21.37
C ARG A 82 4.68 10.90 -20.74
N PHE A 83 4.55 10.73 -19.43
CA PHE A 83 3.42 11.22 -18.63
C PHE A 83 2.06 10.78 -19.19
N ASN A 84 2.03 9.66 -19.91
CA ASN A 84 0.83 9.14 -20.55
C ASN A 84 0.10 8.21 -19.59
N TYR A 85 -0.59 8.80 -18.61
CA TYR A 85 -1.35 8.04 -17.62
C TYR A 85 -2.51 7.27 -18.24
N LYS A 86 -3.08 7.76 -19.35
CA LYS A 86 -4.14 7.05 -20.08
C LYS A 86 -3.62 5.72 -20.61
N MET A 87 -2.45 5.71 -21.26
CA MET A 87 -1.79 4.48 -21.70
C MET A 87 -1.58 3.51 -20.55
N VAL A 88 -1.05 3.98 -19.41
CA VAL A 88 -0.80 3.10 -18.25
C VAL A 88 -2.10 2.48 -17.74
N VAL A 89 -3.19 3.26 -17.64
CA VAL A 89 -4.50 2.75 -17.24
C VAL A 89 -5.07 1.76 -18.26
N GLU A 90 -4.90 2.01 -19.56
CA GLU A 90 -5.34 1.10 -20.63
C GLU A 90 -4.54 -0.20 -20.60
N ASN A 91 -3.22 -0.14 -20.49
CA ASN A 91 -2.33 -1.29 -20.33
C ASN A 91 -2.75 -2.15 -19.13
N GLN A 92 -3.07 -1.51 -18.02
CA GLN A 92 -3.48 -2.18 -16.79
C GLN A 92 -4.92 -2.68 -16.85
N SER A 93 -5.78 -2.11 -17.69
CA SER A 93 -7.12 -2.67 -17.96
C SER A 93 -7.08 -3.91 -18.85
N MET A 94 -6.01 -4.05 -19.63
CA MET A 94 -5.74 -5.25 -20.41
C MET A 94 -5.07 -6.35 -19.60
N ASP A 95 -4.42 -5.96 -18.50
CA ASP A 95 -3.79 -6.80 -17.49
C ASP A 95 -4.73 -6.96 -16.28
N THR A 96 -4.46 -7.86 -15.33
CA THR A 96 -5.35 -8.10 -14.17
C THR A 96 -5.05 -7.22 -12.97
N HIS A 97 -4.30 -6.12 -13.13
CA HIS A 97 -3.78 -5.33 -12.02
C HIS A 97 -4.33 -3.89 -11.98
N PRO A 98 -4.53 -3.29 -10.79
CA PRO A 98 -4.79 -1.86 -10.66
C PRO A 98 -3.56 -0.98 -10.97
N PRO A 99 -3.73 0.22 -11.56
CA PRO A 99 -2.62 0.93 -12.20
C PRO A 99 -1.76 1.81 -11.28
N PHE A 100 -2.07 2.00 -9.99
CA PHE A 100 -1.46 3.08 -9.22
C PHE A 100 0.08 3.02 -9.13
N TYR A 101 0.65 1.83 -8.94
CA TYR A 101 2.11 1.67 -8.91
C TYR A 101 2.76 2.01 -10.26
N TYR A 102 2.16 1.56 -11.36
CA TYR A 102 2.65 1.75 -12.72
C TYR A 102 2.59 3.22 -13.13
N LEU A 103 1.60 3.98 -12.63
CA LEU A 103 1.54 5.43 -12.81
C LEU A 103 2.72 6.14 -12.14
N LEU A 104 3.12 5.70 -10.94
CA LEU A 104 4.30 6.24 -10.25
C LEU A 104 5.60 5.86 -10.97
N LEU A 105 5.67 4.66 -11.53
CA LEU A 105 6.84 4.23 -12.31
C LEU A 105 6.95 5.02 -13.62
N ASN A 106 5.85 5.18 -14.38
CA ASN A 106 5.81 6.02 -15.58
C ASN A 106 6.19 7.47 -15.27
N LEU A 107 5.75 8.03 -14.14
CA LEU A 107 6.14 9.36 -13.72
C LEU A 107 7.66 9.50 -13.62
N ILE A 108 8.34 8.53 -13.00
CA ILE A 108 9.80 8.56 -12.84
C ILE A 108 10.50 8.37 -14.19
N THR A 109 10.13 7.37 -14.97
CA THR A 109 10.77 7.09 -16.27
C THR A 109 10.55 8.22 -17.27
N SER A 110 9.44 8.94 -17.18
CA SER A 110 9.13 10.09 -18.05
C SER A 110 10.09 11.27 -17.88
N PHE A 111 10.78 11.38 -16.74
CA PHE A 111 11.85 12.36 -16.52
C PHE A 111 13.18 11.97 -17.18
N PHE A 112 13.36 10.70 -17.55
CA PHE A 112 14.59 10.16 -18.15
C PHE A 112 14.30 9.48 -19.50
N PRO A 113 13.90 10.25 -20.52
CA PRO A 113 13.42 9.68 -21.78
C PRO A 113 14.51 8.88 -22.50
N GLY A 114 14.12 7.76 -23.11
CA GLY A 114 15.02 6.88 -23.88
C GLY A 114 16.06 6.14 -23.05
N GLN A 115 15.99 6.20 -21.71
CA GLN A 115 16.90 5.51 -20.82
C GLN A 115 16.16 4.42 -20.06
N PHE A 116 16.74 3.23 -20.04
CA PHE A 116 16.31 2.17 -19.16
C PHE A 116 17.26 2.09 -17.97
N SER A 117 16.71 2.05 -16.76
CA SER A 117 17.49 1.82 -15.55
C SER A 117 16.63 1.19 -14.47
N ARG A 118 17.06 0.03 -13.95
CA ARG A 118 16.41 -0.62 -12.82
C ARG A 118 16.32 0.27 -11.58
N TRP A 119 17.23 1.25 -11.46
CA TRP A 119 17.26 2.17 -10.33
C TRP A 119 16.02 3.06 -10.27
N PHE A 120 15.33 3.30 -11.39
CA PHE A 120 14.06 4.05 -11.37
C PHE A 120 13.01 3.37 -10.49
N GLY A 121 12.82 2.07 -10.67
CA GLY A 121 11.93 1.26 -9.82
C GLY A 121 12.46 1.02 -8.40
N ILE A 122 13.77 0.77 -8.24
CA ILE A 122 14.35 0.55 -6.90
C ILE A 122 14.26 1.81 -6.04
N VAL A 123 14.57 3.00 -6.59
CA VAL A 123 14.45 4.27 -5.86
C VAL A 123 13.00 4.55 -5.48
N LEU A 124 12.04 4.27 -6.38
CA LEU A 124 10.61 4.33 -6.07
C LEU A 124 10.28 3.45 -4.85
N ASN A 125 10.68 2.19 -4.88
CA ASN A 125 10.42 1.24 -3.80
C ASN A 125 11.11 1.63 -2.48
N ILE A 126 12.32 2.19 -2.52
CA ILE A 126 13.00 2.72 -1.33
C ILE A 126 12.18 3.88 -0.73
N ALA A 127 11.70 4.81 -1.57
CA ALA A 127 10.86 5.90 -1.10
C ALA A 127 9.55 5.39 -0.47
N LEU A 128 8.91 4.38 -1.08
CA LEU A 128 7.74 3.70 -0.53
C LEU A 128 8.05 2.95 0.78
N MET A 129 9.24 2.38 0.93
CA MET A 129 9.67 1.74 2.17
C MET A 129 9.81 2.75 3.33
N LEU A 130 10.16 4.01 3.06
CA LEU A 130 10.13 5.06 4.09
C LEU A 130 8.68 5.39 4.54
N LEU A 131 7.70 5.24 3.65
CA LEU A 131 6.29 5.33 4.00
C LEU A 131 5.87 4.15 4.88
N VAL A 132 6.31 2.93 4.55
CA VAL A 132 6.12 1.73 5.41
C VAL A 132 6.70 1.98 6.80
N TRP A 133 7.94 2.45 6.89
CA TRP A 133 8.58 2.78 8.16
C TRP A 133 7.75 3.77 8.97
N THR A 134 7.23 4.81 8.32
CA THR A 134 6.42 5.85 8.96
C THR A 134 5.12 5.28 9.52
N ALA A 135 4.42 4.46 8.72
CA ALA A 135 3.19 3.80 9.17
C ALA A 135 3.43 2.84 10.35
N LEU A 136 4.52 2.06 10.30
CA LEU A 136 4.93 1.20 11.42
C LEU A 136 5.27 2.02 12.67
N PHE A 137 5.99 3.13 12.53
CA PHE A 137 6.35 3.98 13.65
C PHE A 137 5.08 4.50 14.34
N LEU A 138 4.09 4.93 13.56
CA LEU A 138 2.81 5.40 14.07
C LEU A 138 2.02 4.30 14.80
N LEU A 139 2.04 3.06 14.28
CA LEU A 139 1.41 1.91 14.93
C LEU A 139 2.14 1.51 16.22
N PHE A 140 3.46 1.35 16.19
CA PHE A 140 4.23 1.01 17.38
C PHE A 140 4.15 2.10 18.43
N GLN A 141 4.12 3.37 18.05
CA GLN A 141 3.96 4.46 19.00
C GLN A 141 2.60 4.40 19.71
N HIS A 142 1.55 3.94 19.03
CA HIS A 142 0.25 3.74 19.64
C HIS A 142 0.25 2.59 20.67
N PHE A 143 0.90 1.47 20.37
CA PHE A 143 0.89 0.30 21.27
C PHE A 143 1.96 0.34 22.38
N LEU A 144 3.16 0.80 22.08
CA LEU A 144 4.30 0.80 23.01
C LEU A 144 4.38 2.07 23.84
N ASN A 145 3.76 3.16 23.37
CA ASN A 145 3.86 4.50 23.95
C ASN A 145 5.33 4.95 24.19
N HIS A 146 6.28 4.41 23.42
CA HIS A 146 7.71 4.66 23.59
C HIS A 146 8.39 4.95 22.25
N ARG A 147 8.85 6.18 22.08
CA ARG A 147 9.34 6.69 20.78
C ARG A 147 10.56 5.95 20.26
N TYR A 148 11.57 5.72 21.10
CA TYR A 148 12.78 5.03 20.66
C TYR A 148 12.54 3.57 20.29
N LEU A 149 11.81 2.80 21.09
CA LEU A 149 11.40 1.43 20.74
C LEU A 149 10.60 1.38 19.44
N SER A 150 9.69 2.34 19.23
CA SER A 150 8.92 2.43 17.97
C SER A 150 9.84 2.65 16.77
N ILE A 151 10.81 3.58 16.88
CA ILE A 151 11.82 3.81 15.84
C ILE A 151 12.65 2.54 15.58
N ILE A 152 13.14 1.91 16.64
CA ILE A 152 14.00 0.71 16.56
C ILE A 152 13.25 -0.43 15.87
N PHE A 153 12.04 -0.76 16.29
CA PHE A 153 11.28 -1.86 15.68
C PHE A 153 10.88 -1.57 14.23
N SER A 154 10.47 -0.34 13.91
CA SER A 154 10.21 0.06 12.53
C SER A 154 11.46 -0.07 11.65
N THR A 155 12.62 0.35 12.16
CA THR A 155 13.89 0.23 11.43
C THR A 155 14.30 -1.23 11.25
N ILE A 156 14.23 -2.06 12.31
CA ILE A 156 14.54 -3.49 12.22
C ILE A 156 13.67 -4.17 11.17
N PHE A 157 12.37 -3.87 11.15
CA PHE A 157 11.46 -4.42 10.13
C PHE A 157 11.89 -4.01 8.71
N CYS A 158 12.15 -2.72 8.48
CA CYS A 158 12.50 -2.20 7.14
C CYS A 158 13.89 -2.66 6.67
N CYS A 159 14.78 -3.04 7.60
CA CYS A 159 16.09 -3.60 7.30
C CYS A 159 16.09 -5.14 7.23
N SER A 160 14.95 -5.80 7.47
CA SER A 160 14.85 -7.25 7.39
C SER A 160 15.01 -7.77 5.96
N ARG A 161 15.44 -9.02 5.82
CA ARG A 161 15.60 -9.68 4.51
C ARG A 161 14.31 -9.64 3.68
N PHE A 162 13.17 -9.80 4.33
CA PHE A 162 11.85 -9.72 3.69
C PHE A 162 11.62 -8.34 3.06
N SER A 163 11.80 -7.27 3.84
CA SER A 163 11.60 -5.90 3.37
C SER A 163 12.56 -5.51 2.25
N VAL A 164 13.83 -5.92 2.36
CA VAL A 164 14.83 -5.68 1.32
C VAL A 164 14.44 -6.39 0.03
N ASN A 165 14.03 -7.67 0.08
CA ASN A 165 13.60 -8.39 -1.11
C ASN A 165 12.38 -7.71 -1.76
N MET A 166 11.41 -7.23 -0.97
CA MET A 166 10.26 -6.49 -1.48
C MET A 166 10.66 -5.16 -2.14
N VAL A 167 11.74 -4.50 -1.69
CA VAL A 167 12.26 -3.29 -2.34
C VAL A 167 12.92 -3.60 -3.67
N LEU A 168 13.72 -4.67 -3.73
CA LEU A 168 14.40 -5.09 -4.96
C LEU A 168 13.41 -5.59 -6.01
N PHE A 169 12.30 -6.18 -5.57
CA PHE A 169 11.22 -6.61 -6.44
C PHE A 169 10.39 -5.40 -6.88
N ILE A 170 10.64 -4.89 -8.09
CA ILE A 170 10.02 -3.69 -8.67
C ILE A 170 8.55 -3.97 -9.02
N ARG A 171 7.73 -3.95 -7.97
CA ARG A 171 6.31 -4.32 -7.96
C ARG A 171 5.53 -3.49 -6.95
N MET A 172 4.21 -3.53 -7.06
CA MET A 172 3.25 -2.81 -6.22
C MET A 172 3.23 -3.23 -4.74
N TYR A 173 3.99 -4.24 -4.31
CA TYR A 173 3.87 -4.81 -2.96
C TYR A 173 4.34 -3.89 -1.84
N VAL A 174 5.39 -3.09 -2.04
CA VAL A 174 5.83 -2.12 -1.02
C VAL A 174 4.79 -1.01 -0.85
N LEU A 175 4.18 -0.56 -1.95
CA LEU A 175 3.08 0.39 -1.94
C LEU A 175 1.86 -0.18 -1.21
N LEU A 176 1.48 -1.43 -1.54
CA LEU A 176 0.38 -2.14 -0.89
C LEU A 176 0.63 -2.26 0.63
N MET A 177 1.83 -2.66 1.03
CA MET A 177 2.23 -2.76 2.44
C MET A 177 2.09 -1.41 3.16
N ALA A 178 2.57 -0.32 2.55
CA ALA A 178 2.43 1.02 3.13
C ALA A 178 0.96 1.39 3.34
N LEU A 179 0.10 1.17 2.33
CA LEU A 179 -1.31 1.50 2.38
C LEU A 179 -2.08 0.66 3.40
N CYS A 180 -1.82 -0.64 3.50
CA CYS A 180 -2.40 -1.50 4.53
C CYS A 180 -2.04 -1.03 5.96
N LEU A 181 -0.79 -0.62 6.18
CA LEU A 181 -0.35 -0.14 7.49
C LEU A 181 -0.95 1.23 7.82
N PHE A 182 -1.00 2.16 6.86
CA PHE A 182 -1.67 3.44 7.06
C PHE A 182 -3.17 3.26 7.32
N GLN A 183 -3.82 2.37 6.58
CA GLN A 183 -5.22 2.02 6.80
C GLN A 183 -5.44 1.42 8.21
N SER A 184 -4.56 0.53 8.67
CA SER A 184 -4.59 -0.01 10.04
C SER A 184 -4.49 1.09 11.09
N TRP A 185 -3.46 1.93 10.97
CA TRP A 185 -3.22 3.04 11.89
C TRP A 185 -4.40 4.01 11.90
N TYR A 186 -4.94 4.31 10.72
CA TYR A 186 -6.03 5.25 10.59
C TYR A 186 -7.33 4.73 11.21
N HIS A 187 -7.62 3.43 11.09
CA HIS A 187 -8.73 2.81 11.81
C HIS A 187 -8.56 2.93 13.33
N LEU A 188 -7.38 2.66 13.89
CA LEU A 188 -7.14 2.83 15.32
C LEU A 188 -7.38 4.28 15.77
N LYS A 189 -6.81 5.24 15.03
CA LYS A 189 -7.00 6.68 15.30
C LYS A 189 -8.47 7.10 15.20
N LEU A 190 -9.22 6.56 14.24
CA LEU A 190 -10.64 6.85 14.07
C LEU A 190 -11.46 6.24 15.20
N PHE A 191 -11.12 5.02 15.63
CA PHE A 191 -11.77 4.31 16.73
C PHE A 191 -11.64 5.10 18.04
N GLU A 192 -10.43 5.54 18.39
CA GLU A 192 -10.20 6.35 19.61
C GLU A 192 -11.03 7.64 19.60
N LYS A 193 -11.11 8.31 18.45
CA LYS A 193 -11.91 9.53 18.32
C LYS A 193 -13.40 9.25 18.47
N MET A 194 -13.91 8.24 17.77
CA MET A 194 -15.33 7.85 17.82
C MET A 194 -15.75 7.31 19.17
N SER A 195 -14.86 6.65 19.91
CA SER A 195 -15.12 6.13 21.25
C SER A 195 -15.31 7.26 22.27
N LYS A 196 -14.55 8.36 22.16
CA LYS A 196 -14.63 9.52 23.07
C LYS A 196 -15.82 10.45 22.81
N THR A 197 -16.45 10.37 21.64
CA THR A 197 -17.56 11.25 21.25
C THR A 197 -18.87 10.49 21.13
N GLU A 198 -19.94 10.99 21.73
CA GLU A 198 -21.24 10.33 21.65
C GLU A 198 -21.81 10.28 20.24
N ILE A 199 -21.77 11.41 19.51
CA ILE A 199 -22.23 11.53 18.13
C ILE A 199 -21.08 12.07 17.28
N PHE A 200 -20.61 11.24 16.36
CA PHE A 200 -19.58 11.63 15.40
C PHE A 200 -20.25 12.21 14.14
N SER A 201 -20.69 13.47 14.23
CA SER A 201 -21.39 14.13 13.13
C SER A 201 -20.49 14.29 11.89
N LEU A 202 -21.01 13.92 10.71
CA LEU A 202 -20.35 14.05 9.40
C LEU A 202 -19.84 15.46 9.14
N HIS A 203 -20.64 16.49 9.45
CA HIS A 203 -20.26 17.88 9.19
C HIS A 203 -19.06 18.33 10.01
N LYS A 204 -18.97 17.90 11.28
CA LYS A 204 -17.87 18.26 12.18
C LYS A 204 -16.58 17.49 11.86
N TYR A 205 -16.69 16.24 11.39
CA TYR A 205 -15.56 15.34 11.20
C TYR A 205 -15.32 14.95 9.73
N TRP A 206 -15.78 15.75 8.77
CA TRP A 206 -15.67 15.49 7.33
C TRP A 206 -14.23 15.18 6.89
N LYS A 207 -13.23 15.89 7.45
CA LYS A 207 -11.81 15.65 7.15
C LYS A 207 -11.39 14.22 7.49
N ASN A 208 -11.93 13.65 8.57
CA ASN A 208 -11.57 12.30 8.96
C ASN A 208 -12.16 11.26 8.00
N TYR A 209 -13.39 11.47 7.53
CA TYR A 209 -14.00 10.61 6.53
C TYR A 209 -13.32 10.74 5.17
N LEU A 210 -12.93 11.95 4.79
CA LEU A 210 -12.19 12.20 3.55
C LEU A 210 -10.85 11.46 3.55
N ILE A 211 -10.10 11.48 4.64
CA ILE A 211 -8.84 10.72 4.74
C ILE A 211 -9.11 9.20 4.62
N LEU A 212 -10.17 8.70 5.26
CA LEU A 212 -10.56 7.27 5.14
C LEU A 212 -10.82 6.90 3.67
N ILE A 213 -11.66 7.70 3.00
CA ILE A 213 -12.05 7.50 1.60
C ILE A 213 -10.81 7.50 0.70
N ILE A 214 -9.92 8.48 0.87
CA ILE A 214 -8.71 8.59 0.04
C ILE A 214 -7.81 7.37 0.23
N ILE A 215 -7.49 6.96 1.47
CA ILE A 215 -6.62 5.81 1.71
C ILE A 215 -7.26 4.54 1.13
N SER A 216 -8.57 4.35 1.30
CA SER A 216 -9.27 3.19 0.77
C SER A 216 -9.29 3.14 -0.76
N ILE A 217 -9.47 4.28 -1.43
CA ILE A 217 -9.37 4.36 -2.90
C ILE A 217 -7.95 4.05 -3.36
N LEU A 218 -6.94 4.69 -2.75
CA LEU A 218 -5.53 4.46 -3.13
C LEU A 218 -5.10 3.00 -2.92
N GLY A 219 -5.57 2.38 -1.83
CA GLY A 219 -5.33 0.96 -1.56
C GLY A 219 -5.97 0.05 -2.62
N ALA A 220 -7.25 0.24 -2.91
CA ALA A 220 -7.94 -0.51 -3.96
C ALA A 220 -7.30 -0.32 -5.34
N TRP A 221 -6.85 0.91 -5.62
CA TRP A 221 -6.17 1.27 -6.87
C TRP A 221 -4.72 0.77 -6.97
N SER A 222 -4.18 0.21 -5.88
CA SER A 222 -2.85 -0.43 -5.87
C SER A 222 -2.93 -1.94 -6.13
N HIS A 223 -3.87 -2.65 -5.49
CA HIS A 223 -4.01 -4.10 -5.63
C HIS A 223 -5.38 -4.59 -5.13
N TYR A 224 -5.99 -5.57 -5.81
CA TYR A 224 -7.29 -6.14 -5.40
C TYR A 224 -7.30 -6.83 -4.04
N TYR A 225 -6.18 -7.43 -3.60
CA TYR A 225 -6.06 -7.96 -2.23
C TYR A 225 -6.22 -6.90 -1.13
N PHE A 226 -6.02 -5.61 -1.45
CA PHE A 226 -6.35 -4.54 -0.52
C PHE A 226 -7.85 -4.51 -0.22
N ILE A 227 -8.73 -4.80 -1.19
CA ILE A 227 -10.19 -4.81 -0.99
C ILE A 227 -10.56 -5.91 0.01
N ILE A 228 -9.97 -7.09 -0.13
CA ILE A 228 -10.16 -8.21 0.80
C ILE A 228 -9.72 -7.81 2.21
N TYR A 229 -8.51 -7.25 2.33
CA TYR A 229 -7.99 -6.71 3.59
C TYR A 229 -8.90 -5.61 4.18
N GLN A 230 -9.40 -4.70 3.34
CA GLN A 230 -10.27 -3.59 3.73
C GLN A 230 -11.59 -4.12 4.28
N CYS A 231 -12.21 -5.12 3.65
CA CYS A 231 -13.41 -5.78 4.13
C CYS A 231 -13.21 -6.40 5.52
N LEU A 232 -12.08 -7.08 5.74
CA LEU A 232 -11.74 -7.69 7.03
C LEU A 232 -11.60 -6.64 8.13
N ILE A 233 -10.73 -5.63 7.93
CA ILE A 233 -10.51 -4.60 8.95
C ILE A 233 -11.74 -3.74 9.20
N SER A 234 -12.56 -3.50 8.17
CA SER A 234 -13.83 -2.78 8.31
C SER A 234 -14.84 -3.56 9.14
N SER A 235 -14.93 -4.88 8.91
CA SER A 235 -15.81 -5.76 9.70
C SER A 235 -15.44 -5.73 11.18
N LEU A 236 -14.14 -5.79 11.48
CA LEU A 236 -13.62 -5.72 12.84
C LEU A 236 -13.90 -4.35 13.49
N PHE A 237 -13.72 -3.28 12.73
CA PHE A 237 -14.02 -1.92 13.18
C PHE A 237 -15.51 -1.74 13.51
N ILE A 238 -16.40 -2.26 12.67
CA ILE A 238 -17.85 -2.22 12.90
C ILE A 238 -18.23 -3.03 14.15
N LEU A 239 -17.68 -4.24 14.31
CA LEU A 239 -17.91 -5.06 15.50
C LEU A 239 -17.47 -4.32 16.78
N ALA A 240 -16.32 -3.66 16.74
CA ALA A 240 -15.82 -2.86 17.86
C ALA A 240 -16.76 -1.67 18.20
N LEU A 241 -17.33 -1.00 17.20
CA LEU A 241 -18.31 0.09 17.42
C LEU A 241 -19.65 -0.43 17.97
N ILE A 242 -20.13 -1.57 17.49
CA ILE A 242 -21.35 -2.21 18.00
C ILE A 242 -21.16 -2.62 19.46
N HIS A 243 -20.00 -3.17 19.81
CA HIS A 243 -19.66 -3.51 21.19
C HIS A 243 -19.70 -2.29 22.13
N GLN A 244 -19.26 -1.12 21.65
CA GLN A 244 -19.36 0.15 22.37
C GLN A 244 -20.76 0.81 22.32
N ARG A 245 -21.78 0.12 21.78
CA ARG A 245 -23.15 0.62 21.58
C ARG A 245 -23.22 1.89 20.72
N LYS A 246 -22.23 2.14 19.85
CA LYS A 246 -22.15 3.33 18.97
C LYS A 246 -22.66 3.05 17.55
N ILE A 247 -23.88 2.51 17.43
CA ILE A 247 -24.46 2.05 16.15
C ILE A 247 -24.57 3.18 15.12
N HIS A 248 -24.92 4.40 15.54
CA HIS A 248 -25.01 5.55 14.63
C HIS A 248 -23.68 5.86 13.91
N ASN A 249 -22.55 5.73 14.62
CA ASN A 249 -21.23 5.95 14.04
C ASN A 249 -20.87 4.84 13.05
N ALA A 250 -21.33 3.60 13.28
CA ALA A 250 -21.14 2.49 12.35
C ALA A 250 -21.84 2.75 11.01
N PHE A 251 -23.07 3.27 11.00
CA PHE A 251 -23.75 3.65 9.75
C PHE A 251 -23.01 4.75 8.98
N SER A 252 -22.53 5.78 9.66
CA SER A 252 -21.77 6.85 9.02
C SER A 252 -20.44 6.34 8.42
N TYR A 253 -19.78 5.41 9.11
CA TYR A 253 -18.59 4.73 8.62
C TYR A 253 -18.88 3.85 7.40
N ILE A 254 -19.91 3.00 7.44
CA ILE A 254 -20.33 2.18 6.30
C ILE A 254 -20.65 3.07 5.09
N GLY A 255 -21.37 4.18 5.30
CA GLY A 255 -21.65 5.15 4.25
C GLY A 255 -20.38 5.69 3.59
N SER A 256 -19.34 6.01 4.37
CA SER A 256 -18.06 6.46 3.82
C SER A 256 -17.33 5.39 3.00
N LEU A 257 -17.43 4.11 3.39
CA LEU A 257 -16.85 3.01 2.61
C LEU A 257 -17.60 2.80 1.29
N ILE A 258 -18.93 2.87 1.31
CA ILE A 258 -19.75 2.81 0.09
C ILE A 258 -19.36 3.94 -0.86
N VAL A 259 -19.21 5.17 -0.35
CA VAL A 259 -18.75 6.31 -1.16
C VAL A 259 -17.36 6.03 -1.75
N SER A 260 -16.42 5.48 -0.98
CA SER A 260 -15.09 5.14 -1.51
C SER A 260 -15.14 4.08 -2.61
N ALA A 261 -15.98 3.05 -2.46
CA ALA A 261 -16.15 2.00 -3.47
C ALA A 261 -16.78 2.53 -4.76
N LEU A 262 -17.82 3.37 -4.65
CA LEU A 262 -18.45 4.00 -5.82
C LEU A 262 -17.47 4.91 -6.57
N LEU A 263 -16.72 5.74 -5.84
CA LEU A 263 -15.69 6.60 -6.44
C LEU A 263 -14.59 5.78 -7.10
N TYR A 264 -14.16 4.67 -6.49
CA TYR A 264 -13.18 3.78 -7.09
C TYR A 264 -13.66 3.18 -8.42
N ILE A 265 -14.90 2.72 -8.49
CA ILE A 265 -15.50 2.20 -9.72
C ILE A 265 -15.58 3.28 -10.81
N ILE A 266 -15.87 4.53 -10.45
CA ILE A 266 -15.87 5.66 -11.38
C ILE A 266 -14.46 5.94 -11.92
N ILE A 267 -13.44 5.88 -11.05
CA ILE A 267 -12.03 6.12 -11.42
C ILE A 267 -11.50 4.99 -12.31
N TYR A 268 -11.84 3.75 -12.01
CA TYR A 268 -11.30 2.58 -12.71
C TYR A 268 -12.40 1.52 -12.96
N PRO A 269 -13.24 1.70 -14.00
CA PRO A 269 -14.37 0.81 -14.26
C PRO A 269 -13.96 -0.61 -14.65
N ALA A 270 -12.76 -0.78 -15.21
CA ALA A 270 -12.19 -2.09 -15.53
C ALA A 270 -12.09 -3.02 -14.30
N ALA A 271 -12.03 -2.46 -13.08
CA ALA A 271 -12.05 -3.24 -11.85
C ALA A 271 -13.23 -4.20 -11.74
N LEU A 272 -14.42 -3.81 -12.24
CA LEU A 272 -15.59 -4.68 -12.20
C LEU A 272 -15.39 -5.93 -13.06
N ASN A 273 -14.83 -5.78 -14.25
CA ASN A 273 -14.57 -6.91 -15.14
C ASN A 273 -13.51 -7.84 -14.54
N HIS A 274 -12.49 -7.29 -13.88
CA HIS A 274 -11.43 -8.11 -13.29
C HIS A 274 -11.93 -8.88 -12.07
N ILE A 275 -12.75 -8.24 -11.23
CA ILE A 275 -13.28 -8.87 -10.00
C ILE A 275 -14.39 -9.89 -10.32
N PHE A 276 -15.27 -9.59 -11.29
CA PHE A 276 -16.50 -10.37 -11.52
C PHE A 276 -16.50 -11.27 -12.77
N LEU A 277 -15.72 -10.97 -13.81
CA LEU A 277 -15.82 -11.65 -15.11
C LEU A 277 -14.59 -12.51 -15.46
N ASN A 278 -13.40 -12.17 -14.97
CA ASN A 278 -12.17 -12.91 -15.28
C ASN A 278 -11.76 -13.85 -14.14
N THR A 279 -12.04 -15.13 -14.40
CA THR A 279 -11.58 -16.37 -13.75
C THR A 279 -10.17 -16.33 -13.14
N GLU A 280 -10.10 -16.32 -11.81
CA GLU A 280 -9.17 -17.04 -10.91
C GLU A 280 -9.23 -16.41 -9.50
N GLU A 281 -9.23 -15.08 -9.40
CA GLU A 281 -9.32 -14.35 -8.11
C GLU A 281 -10.70 -14.46 -7.46
N GLY A 282 -11.77 -14.57 -8.25
CA GLY A 282 -13.13 -14.84 -7.77
C GLY A 282 -13.27 -16.20 -7.05
N MET A 283 -12.44 -17.20 -7.40
CA MET A 283 -12.43 -18.50 -6.73
C MET A 283 -11.78 -18.46 -5.35
N LEU A 284 -10.82 -17.57 -5.08
CA LEU A 284 -10.19 -17.40 -3.77
C LEU A 284 -11.14 -16.86 -2.69
N SER A 285 -12.25 -16.22 -3.08
CA SER A 285 -13.34 -15.84 -2.16
C SER A 285 -13.90 -17.03 -1.37
N THR A 286 -13.76 -18.27 -1.88
CA THR A 286 -14.18 -19.49 -1.18
C THR A 286 -13.19 -19.94 -0.09
N ASN A 287 -11.90 -19.62 -0.23
CA ASN A 287 -10.86 -19.89 0.78
C ASN A 287 -10.82 -18.84 1.91
N PHE A 288 -11.48 -17.70 1.72
CA PHE A 288 -11.63 -16.60 2.68
C PHE A 288 -12.18 -17.06 4.05
N SER A 289 -12.99 -18.12 4.07
CA SER A 289 -13.55 -18.71 5.29
C SER A 289 -12.48 -19.16 6.31
N LYS A 290 -11.31 -19.64 5.85
CA LYS A 290 -10.23 -20.12 6.72
C LYS A 290 -9.41 -18.97 7.32
N GLU A 291 -9.17 -17.92 6.54
CA GLU A 291 -8.40 -16.74 6.97
C GLU A 291 -9.20 -15.87 7.95
N VAL A 292 -10.51 -15.71 7.69
CA VAL A 292 -11.45 -15.06 8.62
C VAL A 292 -11.45 -15.75 9.98
N LEU A 293 -11.42 -17.09 10.02
CA LEU A 293 -11.39 -17.86 11.26
C LEU A 293 -10.11 -17.61 12.08
N CYS A 294 -8.97 -17.43 11.40
CA CYS A 294 -7.68 -17.14 12.03
C CYS A 294 -7.66 -15.72 12.62
N LEU A 295 -8.19 -14.74 11.89
CA LEU A 295 -8.40 -13.37 12.38
C LEU A 295 -9.35 -13.34 13.57
N MET A 296 -10.50 -14.03 13.51
CA MET A 296 -11.43 -14.11 14.64
C MET A 296 -10.77 -14.70 15.90
N LYS A 297 -9.89 -15.70 15.75
CA LYS A 297 -9.09 -16.24 16.87
C LYS A 297 -8.08 -15.22 17.40
N PHE A 298 -7.42 -14.47 16.53
CA PHE A 298 -6.53 -13.37 16.93
C PHE A 298 -7.28 -12.29 17.72
N PHE A 299 -8.49 -11.92 17.30
CA PHE A 299 -9.31 -10.92 17.98
C PHE A 299 -9.93 -11.41 19.30
N LEU A 300 -10.32 -12.68 19.39
CA LEU A 300 -10.66 -13.30 20.68
C LEU A 300 -9.47 -13.26 21.64
N CYS A 301 -8.26 -13.50 21.14
CA CYS A 301 -7.04 -13.39 21.94
C CYS A 301 -6.78 -11.95 22.39
N LEU A 302 -6.90 -10.97 21.49
CA LEU A 302 -6.71 -9.55 21.79
C LEU A 302 -7.76 -9.01 22.76
N SER A 303 -9.03 -9.37 22.58
CA SER A 303 -10.13 -9.04 23.50
C SER A 303 -9.90 -9.65 24.89
N ASN A 304 -9.44 -10.89 24.95
CA ASN A 304 -9.07 -11.54 26.21
C ASN A 304 -7.86 -10.89 26.87
N MET A 305 -6.89 -10.38 26.11
CA MET A 305 -5.75 -9.63 26.63
C MET A 305 -6.17 -8.26 27.20
N ILE A 306 -7.02 -7.52 26.50
CA ILE A 306 -7.54 -6.22 26.95
C ILE A 306 -8.43 -6.38 28.19
N ASN A 307 -9.27 -7.42 28.23
CA ASN A 307 -10.08 -7.70 29.42
C ASN A 307 -9.26 -8.20 30.62
N ARG A 308 -8.11 -8.85 30.38
CA ARG A 308 -7.20 -9.25 31.47
C ARG A 308 -6.42 -8.07 32.04
N SER A 309 -6.02 -7.10 31.21
CA SER A 309 -5.33 -5.90 31.70
C SER A 309 -6.27 -4.95 32.48
N LEU A 310 -7.56 -4.92 32.13
CA LEU A 310 -8.58 -4.12 32.84
C LEU A 310 -9.05 -4.75 34.17
N LYS A 311 -8.81 -6.06 34.38
CA LYS A 311 -9.12 -6.75 35.65
C LYS A 311 -7.93 -6.87 36.60
N ALA A 312 -6.75 -6.43 36.16
CA ALA A 312 -5.50 -6.42 36.95
C ALA A 312 -5.21 -5.07 37.62
N PHE A 313 -6.14 -4.11 37.51
CA PHE A 313 -6.25 -2.89 38.29
C PHE A 313 -7.52 -2.94 39.12
#